data_AF-A0AAW1Y7G9-F1
#
_entry.id   AF-A0AAW1Y7G9-F1
#
_cell.length_a   1.000
_cell.length_b   1.000
_cell.length_c   1.000
_cell.angle_alpha   90.00
_cell.angle_beta   90.00
_cell.angle_gamma   90.00
#
_symmetry.space_group_name_H-M   'P 1'
#
loop_
_entity.id
_entity.type
_entity.pdbx_description
1 polymer ?
#
loop_
_entity_poly.entity_id
_entity_poly.type
_entity_poly.pdbx_seq_one_letter_code
_entity_poly.pdbx_strand_id
1 'polypeptide(L)'
;MAKPLALAISLCLVLLNVLFQRGCLAARPQFESSQQNACQICELQAREPDIRIDCEAGRIESWDHYRNDFQCAGIAAQRVTIEPNGLHLPSYTHSPQLMYIVKGWGVMMTALPGCPETFELSQGSQQGQEGQSYEELERRQKVRFIGEGDIVVIPSGIVHWVHNNGDTSLVAVILLDTSNHLNQLDRNPRRFYLAGNPEDEFNQQQGEGISEQRRHSGQGSNNNNIFAGFNTSLLADALNVDIETARKIQGQNVETRSQIVRVEGKLVFLHPPIRSHAQETQQGQQEQQGQQGYENGLEETLCNIALKEYLGDPRRADIYTPQAGRINVLNSNDMPILRHLSLSAETGFLYNNAIYSPHWNLFAHEVFYVIRGSARVQVVNDKGEAVLDDEVREGQLFIVPQNHGVLQKAVDNQGFEYIAFKTQDNAVINTMAGRTSVLRALPEDVLANAYQISREEARLLKYNRQETVVLSSSSSS
;
A
#
# COMPACT_ATOMS: atom_id res chain seq x y z
N MET A 1 -58.08 31.55 -46.88
CA MET A 1 -56.88 30.79 -47.28
C MET A 1 -55.87 30.81 -46.14
N ALA A 2 -55.95 29.84 -45.24
CA ALA A 2 -54.89 29.50 -44.30
C ALA A 2 -54.83 27.98 -44.31
N LYS A 3 -53.68 27.42 -44.71
CA LYS A 3 -53.55 26.03 -45.16
C LYS A 3 -53.62 25.06 -43.96
N PRO A 4 -54.49 24.03 -43.98
CA PRO A 4 -54.59 23.03 -42.91
C PRO A 4 -53.31 22.18 -42.77
N LEU A 5 -52.42 22.22 -43.76
CA LEU A 5 -51.13 21.54 -43.74
C LEU A 5 -50.15 22.13 -42.71
N ALA A 6 -50.22 23.43 -42.42
CA ALA A 6 -49.30 24.09 -41.50
C ALA A 6 -49.57 23.72 -40.03
N LEU A 7 -50.84 23.50 -39.67
CA LEU A 7 -51.24 23.09 -38.32
C LEU A 7 -50.86 21.64 -38.01
N ALA A 8 -50.96 20.74 -39.00
CA ALA A 8 -50.56 19.35 -38.86
C ALA A 8 -49.04 19.18 -38.66
N ILE A 9 -48.24 19.98 -39.36
CA ILE A 9 -46.76 19.97 -39.21
C ILE A 9 -46.34 20.53 -37.85
N SER A 10 -47.03 21.57 -37.37
CA SER A 10 -46.77 22.15 -36.05
C SER A 10 -47.15 21.18 -34.91
N LEU A 11 -48.27 20.45 -35.03
CA LEU A 11 -48.65 19.42 -34.06
C LEU A 11 -47.68 18.23 -34.05
N CYS A 12 -47.19 17.80 -35.23
CA CYS A 12 -46.17 16.75 -35.35
C CYS A 12 -44.83 17.17 -34.72
N LEU A 13 -44.40 18.42 -34.91
CA LEU A 13 -43.15 18.92 -34.32
C LEU A 13 -43.25 19.10 -32.79
N VAL A 14 -44.43 19.40 -32.25
CA VAL A 14 -44.67 19.44 -30.80
C VAL A 14 -44.72 18.03 -30.21
N LEU A 15 -45.37 17.07 -30.88
CA LEU A 15 -45.37 15.65 -30.47
C LEU A 15 -43.98 15.01 -30.56
N LEU A 16 -43.18 15.33 -31.59
CA LEU A 16 -41.77 14.94 -31.64
C LEU A 16 -40.97 15.57 -30.50
N ASN A 17 -41.13 16.87 -30.21
CA ASN A 17 -40.43 17.49 -29.08
C ASN A 17 -40.83 16.90 -27.71
N VAL A 18 -42.10 16.50 -27.51
CA VAL A 18 -42.54 15.83 -26.27
C VAL A 18 -42.03 14.39 -26.18
N LEU A 19 -41.87 13.70 -27.31
CA LEU A 19 -41.24 12.36 -27.36
C LEU A 19 -39.71 12.42 -27.20
N PHE A 20 -39.04 13.45 -27.74
CA PHE A 20 -37.60 13.69 -27.57
C PHE A 20 -37.27 14.23 -26.16
N GLN A 21 -38.16 14.99 -25.51
CA GLN A 21 -37.98 15.43 -24.12
C GLN A 21 -38.34 14.36 -23.07
N ARG A 22 -39.02 13.27 -23.46
CA ARG A 22 -39.24 12.09 -22.60
C ARG A 22 -38.35 10.88 -22.94
N GLY A 23 -37.44 11.03 -23.91
CA GLY A 23 -36.51 9.98 -24.36
C GLY A 23 -35.14 9.95 -23.67
N CYS A 24 -34.83 10.90 -22.76
CA CYS A 24 -33.55 10.95 -22.03
C CYS A 24 -33.74 10.88 -20.51
N LEU A 25 -34.59 9.96 -20.02
CA LEU A 25 -34.65 9.60 -18.59
C LEU A 25 -34.56 8.08 -18.35
N ALA A 26 -33.92 7.35 -19.28
CA ALA A 26 -33.54 5.97 -19.07
C ALA A 26 -32.08 5.82 -19.51
N ALA A 27 -31.24 5.30 -18.60
CA ALA A 27 -29.78 5.18 -18.68
C ALA A 27 -28.96 6.43 -18.26
N ARG A 28 -29.19 6.94 -17.04
CA ARG A 28 -28.00 7.19 -16.19
C ARG A 28 -27.42 5.81 -15.88
N PRO A 29 -26.15 5.52 -16.18
CA PRO A 29 -25.58 4.23 -15.79
C PRO A 29 -25.72 4.10 -14.27
N GLN A 30 -26.00 2.88 -13.79
CA GLN A 30 -26.17 2.50 -12.38
C GLN A 30 -25.00 2.88 -11.45
N PHE A 31 -23.97 3.57 -11.96
CA PHE A 31 -22.74 3.93 -11.27
C PHE A 31 -22.96 4.91 -10.10
N GLU A 32 -23.84 5.91 -10.23
CA GLU A 32 -24.09 6.89 -9.14
C GLU A 32 -24.84 6.30 -7.94
N SER A 33 -25.67 5.26 -8.12
CA SER A 33 -26.39 4.64 -7.00
C SER A 33 -25.52 3.71 -6.15
N SER A 34 -24.41 3.20 -6.72
CA SER A 34 -23.53 2.25 -6.03
C SER A 34 -22.68 2.89 -4.93
N GLN A 35 -22.33 4.18 -5.06
CA GLN A 35 -21.52 4.86 -4.04
C GLN A 35 -22.30 5.19 -2.77
N GLN A 36 -23.61 5.45 -2.85
CA GLN A 36 -24.40 5.83 -1.67
C GLN A 36 -24.46 4.72 -0.61
N ASN A 37 -24.30 3.46 -1.02
CA ASN A 37 -24.40 2.28 -0.15
C ASN A 37 -23.14 1.40 -0.20
N ALA A 38 -22.00 1.92 -0.65
CA ALA A 38 -20.77 1.13 -0.85
C ALA A 38 -20.32 0.39 0.41
N CYS A 39 -20.58 0.95 1.60
CA CYS A 39 -20.25 0.36 2.90
C CYS A 39 -21.42 -0.34 3.61
N GLN A 40 -22.55 -0.58 2.93
CA GLN A 40 -23.64 -1.41 3.48
C GLN A 40 -23.31 -2.89 3.27
N ILE A 41 -22.32 -3.37 4.02
CA ILE A 41 -21.79 -4.73 3.87
C ILE A 41 -22.59 -5.68 4.77
N CYS A 42 -23.13 -6.74 4.15
CA CYS A 42 -23.87 -7.79 4.87
C CYS A 42 -22.99 -9.00 5.21
N GLU A 43 -21.90 -9.19 4.47
CA GLU A 43 -20.95 -10.28 4.65
C GLU A 43 -19.55 -9.81 4.24
N LEU A 44 -18.58 -10.06 5.11
CA LEU A 44 -17.15 -9.84 4.92
C LEU A 44 -16.46 -11.20 4.89
N GLN A 45 -15.34 -11.30 4.18
CA GLN A 45 -14.57 -12.53 4.07
C GLN A 45 -13.08 -12.23 4.19
N ALA A 46 -12.36 -13.12 4.89
CA ALA A 46 -10.90 -13.18 4.82
C ALA A 46 -10.49 -14.00 3.60
N ARG A 47 -9.63 -13.46 2.74
CA ARG A 47 -9.32 -14.09 1.45
C ARG A 47 -7.86 -13.98 1.04
N GLU A 48 -7.41 -14.98 0.29
CA GLU A 48 -6.17 -14.94 -0.48
C GLU A 48 -6.36 -14.09 -1.76
N PRO A 49 -5.28 -13.73 -2.48
CA PRO A 49 -5.38 -12.98 -3.73
C PRO A 49 -6.23 -13.69 -4.80
N ASP A 50 -7.02 -12.93 -5.56
CA ASP A 50 -7.89 -13.42 -6.63
C ASP A 50 -7.15 -13.53 -7.98
N ILE A 51 -6.18 -12.65 -8.21
CA ILE A 51 -5.45 -12.49 -9.48
C ILE A 51 -3.98 -12.88 -9.26
N ARG A 52 -3.39 -13.59 -10.22
CA ARG A 52 -1.96 -13.94 -10.22
C ARG A 52 -1.34 -13.70 -11.59
N ILE A 53 -0.19 -13.03 -11.60
CA ILE A 53 0.67 -12.81 -12.76
C ILE A 53 2.04 -13.42 -12.44
N ASP A 54 2.45 -14.39 -13.24
CA ASP A 54 3.77 -15.00 -13.13
C ASP A 54 4.78 -14.24 -14.01
N CYS A 55 5.95 -13.98 -13.45
CA CYS A 55 7.03 -13.23 -14.10
C CYS A 55 8.30 -14.09 -14.17
N GLU A 56 9.33 -13.62 -14.89
CA GLU A 56 10.59 -14.35 -15.10
C GLU A 56 11.34 -14.68 -13.79
N ALA A 57 11.29 -13.77 -12.82
CA ALA A 57 11.97 -13.91 -11.54
C ALA A 57 11.07 -13.53 -10.35
N GLY A 58 9.79 -13.90 -10.43
CA GLY A 58 8.84 -13.60 -9.37
C GLY A 58 7.39 -13.76 -9.79
N ARG A 59 6.48 -13.24 -8.96
CA ARG A 59 5.06 -13.15 -9.26
C ARG A 59 4.42 -11.97 -8.54
N ILE A 60 3.32 -11.49 -9.10
CA ILE A 60 2.46 -10.47 -8.51
C ILE A 60 1.08 -11.07 -8.32
N GLU A 61 0.57 -10.98 -7.11
CA GLU A 61 -0.75 -11.49 -6.73
C GLU A 61 -1.59 -10.29 -6.25
N SER A 62 -2.80 -10.11 -6.77
CA SER A 62 -3.67 -8.97 -6.43
C SER A 62 -5.01 -9.45 -5.91
N TRP A 63 -5.56 -8.71 -4.95
CA TRP A 63 -6.95 -8.90 -4.53
C TRP A 63 -7.88 -8.13 -5.46
N ASP A 64 -9.05 -8.69 -5.75
CA ASP A 64 -10.06 -8.05 -6.59
C ASP A 64 -10.57 -6.76 -5.92
N HIS A 65 -10.17 -5.63 -6.50
CA HIS A 65 -10.53 -4.31 -6.02
C HIS A 65 -12.02 -4.00 -6.20
N TYR A 66 -12.74 -4.68 -7.12
CA TYR A 66 -14.16 -4.44 -7.37
C TYR A 66 -15.10 -5.02 -6.31
N ARG A 67 -14.56 -5.76 -5.34
CA ARG A 67 -15.32 -6.29 -4.21
C ARG A 67 -15.82 -5.16 -3.30
N ASN A 68 -17.00 -5.34 -2.72
CA ASN A 68 -17.69 -4.30 -1.94
C ASN A 68 -16.87 -3.77 -0.76
N ASP A 69 -16.13 -4.64 -0.08
CA ASP A 69 -15.25 -4.27 1.05
C ASP A 69 -14.05 -3.41 0.61
N PHE A 70 -13.44 -3.73 -0.54
CA PHE A 70 -12.36 -2.93 -1.13
C PHE A 70 -12.89 -1.58 -1.67
N GLN A 71 -14.06 -1.59 -2.31
CA GLN A 71 -14.73 -0.37 -2.78
C GLN A 71 -15.18 0.54 -1.62
N CYS A 72 -15.67 -0.05 -0.53
CA CYS A 72 -16.01 0.65 0.71
C CYS A 72 -14.78 1.31 1.32
N ALA A 73 -13.70 0.55 1.51
CA ALA A 73 -12.47 1.07 2.09
C ALA A 73 -11.70 2.01 1.16
N GLY A 74 -11.97 1.97 -0.15
CA GLY A 74 -11.31 2.80 -1.14
C GLY A 74 -9.85 2.39 -1.38
N ILE A 75 -9.54 1.10 -1.31
CA ILE A 75 -8.17 0.57 -1.38
C ILE A 75 -8.02 -0.53 -2.42
N ALA A 76 -6.80 -0.75 -2.90
CA ALA A 76 -6.38 -1.96 -3.59
C ALA A 76 -5.20 -2.59 -2.83
N ALA A 77 -4.99 -3.90 -3.00
CA ALA A 77 -3.90 -4.61 -2.32
C ALA A 77 -3.19 -5.59 -3.27
N GLN A 78 -1.89 -5.78 -3.03
CA GLN A 78 -1.05 -6.70 -3.78
C GLN A 78 -0.06 -7.44 -2.87
N ARG A 79 0.31 -8.66 -3.26
CA ARG A 79 1.43 -9.41 -2.72
C ARG A 79 2.42 -9.66 -3.85
N VAL A 80 3.63 -9.14 -3.69
CA VAL A 80 4.71 -9.27 -4.68
C VAL A 80 5.75 -10.22 -4.11
N THR A 81 6.07 -11.27 -4.86
CA THR A 81 7.18 -12.19 -4.54
C THR A 81 8.27 -12.02 -5.58
N ILE A 82 9.48 -11.67 -5.15
CA ILE A 82 10.65 -11.48 -6.00
C ILE A 82 11.65 -12.60 -5.66
N GLU A 83 11.97 -13.45 -6.63
CA GLU A 83 12.96 -14.52 -6.49
C GLU A 83 14.39 -13.95 -6.32
N PRO A 84 15.35 -14.75 -5.83
CA PRO A 84 16.76 -14.35 -5.81
C PRO A 84 17.22 -13.82 -7.17
N ASN A 85 17.93 -12.69 -7.16
CA ASN A 85 18.35 -11.93 -8.33
C ASN A 85 17.21 -11.39 -9.22
N GLY A 86 15.98 -11.35 -8.71
CA GLY A 86 14.86 -10.70 -9.39
C GLY A 86 14.89 -9.18 -9.25
N LEU A 87 14.45 -8.48 -10.28
CA LEU A 87 14.27 -7.02 -10.31
C LEU A 87 12.82 -6.71 -10.68
N HIS A 88 12.06 -6.16 -9.74
CA HIS A 88 10.78 -5.53 -10.03
C HIS A 88 11.04 -4.19 -10.71
N LEU A 89 10.59 -4.10 -11.96
CA LEU A 89 10.93 -3.01 -12.86
C LEU A 89 10.43 -1.66 -12.35
N PRO A 90 11.12 -0.55 -12.69
CA PRO A 90 10.74 0.78 -12.25
C PRO A 90 9.31 1.15 -12.66
N SER A 91 8.51 1.55 -11.68
CA SER A 91 7.12 1.97 -11.89
C SER A 91 6.67 3.01 -10.87
N TYR A 92 5.55 3.66 -11.15
CA TYR A 92 4.86 4.53 -10.21
C TYR A 92 3.34 4.29 -10.26
N THR A 93 2.62 4.73 -9.24
CA THR A 93 1.15 4.66 -9.17
C THR A 93 0.56 6.04 -8.89
N HIS A 94 -0.70 6.24 -9.27
CA HIS A 94 -1.43 7.48 -8.96
C HIS A 94 -1.93 7.57 -7.52
N SER A 95 -1.80 6.48 -6.77
CA SER A 95 -2.22 6.37 -5.37
C SER A 95 -1.00 6.17 -4.48
N PRO A 96 -0.97 6.78 -3.29
CA PRO A 96 0.06 6.51 -2.31
C PRO A 96 -0.01 5.06 -1.83
N GLN A 97 1.15 4.53 -1.43
CA GLN A 97 1.30 3.12 -1.06
C GLN A 97 2.02 2.95 0.26
N LEU A 98 1.61 1.92 1.00
CA LEU A 98 2.38 1.34 2.10
C LEU A 98 2.82 -0.06 1.69
N MET A 99 4.12 -0.30 1.67
CA MET A 99 4.73 -1.58 1.32
C MET A 99 5.36 -2.19 2.57
N TYR A 100 4.81 -3.28 3.08
CA TYR A 100 5.35 -4.02 4.21
C TYR A 100 6.12 -5.25 3.71
N ILE A 101 7.36 -5.42 4.17
CA ILE A 101 8.20 -6.57 3.82
C ILE A 101 7.92 -7.71 4.78
N VAL A 102 7.24 -8.74 4.28
CA VAL A 102 6.82 -9.92 5.05
C VAL A 102 7.98 -10.89 5.25
N LYS A 103 8.87 -11.02 4.26
CA LYS A 103 9.96 -12.00 4.30
C LYS A 103 11.10 -11.57 3.39
N GLY A 104 12.32 -11.94 3.79
CA GLY A 104 13.53 -11.75 2.98
C GLY A 104 14.08 -10.34 3.09
N TRP A 105 15.05 -10.03 2.25
CA TRP A 105 15.69 -8.71 2.22
C TRP A 105 16.13 -8.38 0.80
N GLY A 106 16.32 -7.09 0.56
CA GLY A 106 16.57 -6.58 -0.76
C GLY A 106 17.01 -5.13 -0.75
N VAL A 107 16.98 -4.55 -1.93
CA VAL A 107 17.37 -3.18 -2.18
C VAL A 107 16.27 -2.48 -2.95
N MET A 108 15.96 -1.25 -2.56
CA MET A 108 14.94 -0.42 -3.19
C MET A 108 15.46 0.99 -3.41
N MET A 109 15.02 1.63 -4.49
CA MET A 109 15.25 3.05 -4.73
C MET A 109 13.92 3.74 -5.01
N THR A 110 13.80 4.99 -4.56
CA THR A 110 12.69 5.90 -4.87
C THR A 110 13.27 7.14 -5.54
N ALA A 111 12.87 7.43 -6.77
CA ALA A 111 13.35 8.60 -7.49
C ALA A 111 12.50 9.82 -7.12
N LEU A 112 13.04 10.67 -6.24
CA LEU A 112 12.41 11.93 -5.83
C LEU A 112 12.67 13.00 -6.89
N PRO A 113 11.64 13.53 -7.57
CA PRO A 113 11.83 14.50 -8.65
C PRO A 113 12.57 15.76 -8.17
N GLY A 114 13.57 16.18 -8.95
CA GLY A 114 14.37 17.38 -8.64
C GLY A 114 15.47 17.19 -7.58
N CYS A 115 15.57 16.00 -6.97
CA CYS A 115 16.65 15.69 -6.05
C CYS A 115 17.92 15.23 -6.79
N PRO A 116 19.10 15.69 -6.36
CA PRO A 116 20.35 15.32 -7.01
C PRO A 116 20.77 13.88 -6.71
N GLU A 117 21.63 13.33 -7.54
CA GLU A 117 22.31 12.05 -7.31
C GLU A 117 23.36 12.17 -6.20
N THR A 118 23.00 11.84 -4.96
CA THR A 118 23.90 11.94 -3.80
C THR A 118 24.79 10.72 -3.56
N PHE A 119 24.59 9.62 -4.30
CA PHE A 119 25.44 8.44 -4.25
C PHE A 119 26.33 8.45 -5.51
N GLU A 120 27.60 8.80 -5.34
CA GLU A 120 28.58 8.88 -6.42
C GLU A 120 29.69 7.82 -6.26
N LEU A 121 30.00 7.13 -7.35
CA LEU A 121 31.22 6.35 -7.49
C LEU A 121 32.34 7.18 -8.07
N SER A 122 33.39 7.42 -7.29
CA SER A 122 34.70 7.78 -7.84
C SER A 122 35.64 6.59 -7.66
N GLN A 123 36.02 5.93 -8.75
CA GLN A 123 37.16 5.02 -8.69
C GLN A 123 38.40 5.89 -8.41
N GLY A 124 39.02 5.66 -7.26
CA GLY A 124 40.26 6.33 -6.86
C GLY A 124 41.33 6.11 -7.92
N SER A 125 42.00 7.20 -8.29
CA SER A 125 43.17 7.24 -9.16
C SER A 125 44.28 6.33 -8.67
N GLN A 126 44.29 5.07 -9.11
CA GLN A 126 45.52 4.29 -9.18
C GLN A 126 46.22 4.57 -10.52
N GLN A 127 47.50 4.85 -10.39
CA GLN A 127 48.41 5.37 -11.39
C GLN A 127 48.36 4.66 -12.75
N GLY A 128 48.18 5.47 -13.80
CA GLY A 128 48.92 5.35 -15.06
C GLY A 128 48.49 4.24 -16.02
N GLN A 129 47.64 4.59 -17.00
CA GLN A 129 47.89 4.35 -18.43
C GLN A 129 46.82 5.06 -19.27
N GLU A 130 47.28 5.66 -20.37
CA GLU A 130 46.44 6.35 -21.35
C GLU A 130 45.40 5.41 -21.95
N GLY A 131 44.13 5.76 -21.74
CA GLY A 131 42.96 5.06 -22.27
C GLY A 131 41.73 5.53 -21.51
N GLN A 132 41.21 6.70 -21.85
CA GLN A 132 39.93 7.18 -21.30
C GLN A 132 38.80 6.27 -21.82
N SER A 133 38.47 5.19 -21.10
CA SER A 133 37.14 4.60 -21.21
C SER A 133 36.18 5.49 -20.40
N TYR A 134 35.03 5.80 -20.98
CA TYR A 134 33.90 6.45 -20.31
C TYR A 134 33.19 5.49 -19.32
N GLU A 135 33.85 4.42 -18.87
CA GLU A 135 33.41 3.55 -17.80
C GLU A 135 33.89 4.14 -16.47
N GLU A 136 33.10 4.64 -15.53
CA GLU A 136 31.66 4.86 -15.44
C GLU A 136 31.52 5.67 -14.14
N LEU A 137 31.32 6.99 -14.22
CA LEU A 137 30.91 7.78 -13.05
C LEU A 137 29.46 7.42 -12.76
N GLU A 138 29.22 6.31 -12.04
CA GLU A 138 27.87 5.94 -11.66
C GLU A 138 27.37 6.87 -10.56
N ARG A 139 26.35 7.66 -10.89
CA ARG A 139 25.67 8.57 -9.98
C ARG A 139 24.20 8.19 -9.89
N ARG A 140 23.66 8.16 -8.68
CA ARG A 140 22.24 7.85 -8.44
C ARG A 140 21.73 8.49 -7.16
N GLN A 141 20.41 8.53 -7.03
CA GLN A 141 19.76 8.87 -5.77
C GLN A 141 19.92 7.76 -4.72
N LYS A 142 19.58 8.11 -3.46
CA LYS A 142 19.72 7.22 -2.30
C LYS A 142 19.01 5.88 -2.50
N VAL A 143 19.81 4.83 -2.40
CA VAL A 143 19.36 3.43 -2.37
C VAL A 143 19.14 3.00 -0.91
N ARG A 144 18.06 2.28 -0.65
CA ARG A 144 17.66 1.83 0.69
C ARG A 144 17.69 0.30 0.74
N PHE A 145 18.25 -0.22 1.83
CA PHE A 145 18.08 -1.63 2.18
C PHE A 145 16.70 -1.81 2.83
N ILE A 146 16.02 -2.84 2.39
CA ILE A 146 14.71 -3.24 2.89
C ILE A 146 14.80 -4.69 3.37
N GLY A 147 14.14 -5.01 4.46
CA GLY A 147 14.13 -6.36 5.02
C GLY A 147 12.85 -6.66 5.77
N GLU A 148 12.66 -7.92 6.11
CA GLU A 148 11.54 -8.40 6.93
C GLU A 148 11.23 -7.48 8.10
N GLY A 149 9.97 -7.06 8.22
CA GLY A 149 9.50 -6.13 9.25
C GLY A 149 9.65 -4.65 8.89
N ASP A 150 10.31 -4.29 7.79
CA ASP A 150 10.31 -2.93 7.27
C ASP A 150 8.96 -2.57 6.62
N ILE A 151 8.53 -1.33 6.85
CA ILE A 151 7.46 -0.70 6.08
C ILE A 151 8.03 0.49 5.31
N VAL A 152 7.70 0.57 4.03
CA VAL A 152 8.12 1.63 3.11
C VAL A 152 6.91 2.43 2.66
N VAL A 153 7.03 3.75 2.73
CA VAL A 153 6.02 4.72 2.31
C VAL A 153 6.38 5.26 0.94
N ILE A 154 5.46 5.12 -0.02
CA ILE A 154 5.68 5.52 -1.42
C ILE A 154 4.57 6.51 -1.82
N PRO A 155 4.90 7.81 -2.00
CA PRO A 155 3.92 8.79 -2.45
C PRO A 155 3.44 8.54 -3.88
N SER A 156 2.26 9.07 -4.20
CA SER A 156 1.72 9.06 -5.57
C SER A 156 2.71 9.71 -6.55
N GLY A 157 2.88 9.08 -7.71
CA GLY A 157 3.75 9.56 -8.79
C GLY A 157 5.25 9.31 -8.60
N ILE A 158 5.68 8.76 -7.46
CA ILE A 158 7.10 8.49 -7.20
C ILE A 158 7.51 7.15 -7.79
N VAL A 159 8.50 7.21 -8.68
CA VAL A 159 9.08 6.02 -9.31
C VAL A 159 9.88 5.23 -8.29
N HIS A 160 9.67 3.93 -8.26
CA HIS A 160 10.46 3.02 -7.44
C HIS A 160 10.74 1.71 -8.18
N TRP A 161 11.82 1.04 -7.77
CA TRP A 161 12.13 -0.33 -8.17
C TRP A 161 12.65 -1.11 -6.96
N VAL A 162 12.52 -2.44 -7.00
CA VAL A 162 12.98 -3.34 -5.94
C VAL A 162 13.80 -4.47 -6.55
N HIS A 163 14.97 -4.73 -5.98
CA HIS A 163 15.83 -5.84 -6.36
C HIS A 163 16.06 -6.77 -5.16
N ASN A 164 15.90 -8.06 -5.39
CA ASN A 164 16.25 -9.08 -4.40
C ASN A 164 17.70 -9.54 -4.62
N ASN A 165 18.60 -9.07 -3.77
CA ASN A 165 20.00 -9.50 -3.72
C ASN A 165 20.29 -10.53 -2.62
N GLY A 166 19.24 -11.09 -1.99
CA GLY A 166 19.33 -12.17 -1.03
C GLY A 166 19.17 -13.56 -1.65
N ASP A 167 19.43 -14.58 -0.84
CA ASP A 167 19.37 -15.99 -1.27
C ASP A 167 17.96 -16.60 -1.15
N THR A 168 17.02 -15.89 -0.54
CA THR A 168 15.62 -16.30 -0.37
C THR A 168 14.68 -15.34 -1.10
N SER A 169 13.50 -15.79 -1.50
CA SER A 169 12.49 -14.89 -2.06
C SER A 169 12.15 -13.75 -1.10
N LEU A 170 12.11 -12.53 -1.65
CA LEU A 170 11.59 -11.34 -0.99
C LEU A 170 10.08 -11.30 -1.19
N VAL A 171 9.30 -11.15 -0.11
CA VAL A 171 7.84 -11.06 -0.16
C VAL A 171 7.41 -9.73 0.44
N ALA A 172 6.64 -8.95 -0.32
CA ALA A 172 6.08 -7.68 0.13
C ALA A 172 4.55 -7.68 -0.05
N VAL A 173 3.85 -7.09 0.91
CA VAL A 173 2.41 -6.78 0.81
C VAL A 173 2.26 -5.27 0.69
N ILE A 174 1.50 -4.84 -0.32
CA ILE A 174 1.37 -3.45 -0.72
C ILE A 174 -0.10 -3.06 -0.62
N LEU A 175 -0.40 -2.02 0.15
CA LEU A 175 -1.69 -1.32 0.13
C LEU A 175 -1.58 -0.10 -0.80
N LEU A 176 -2.57 0.11 -1.65
CA LEU A 176 -2.75 1.33 -2.44
C LEU A 176 -4.05 2.03 -1.98
N ASP A 177 -3.96 3.29 -1.58
CA ASP A 177 -5.17 4.08 -1.26
C ASP A 177 -5.73 4.74 -2.54
N THR A 178 -6.67 4.06 -3.17
CA THR A 178 -7.32 4.49 -4.40
C THR A 178 -8.29 5.66 -4.20
N SER A 179 -8.79 5.84 -2.97
CA SER A 179 -9.69 6.94 -2.60
C SER A 179 -8.95 8.18 -2.06
N ASN A 180 -7.63 8.10 -1.95
CA ASN A 180 -6.80 9.16 -1.40
C ASN A 180 -7.01 10.49 -2.13
N HIS A 181 -6.99 11.59 -1.38
CA HIS A 181 -7.14 12.94 -1.93
C HIS A 181 -6.02 13.35 -2.91
N LEU A 182 -4.87 12.66 -2.88
CA LEU A 182 -3.78 12.84 -3.84
C LEU A 182 -4.05 12.16 -5.19
N ASN A 183 -4.99 11.21 -5.26
CA ASN A 183 -5.40 10.57 -6.50
C ASN A 183 -6.48 11.42 -7.21
N GLN A 184 -6.10 12.05 -8.32
CA GLN A 184 -6.99 12.92 -9.10
C GLN A 184 -7.63 12.22 -10.32
N LEU A 185 -7.37 10.93 -10.51
CA LEU A 185 -7.90 10.17 -11.64
C LEU A 185 -9.28 9.61 -11.29
N ASP A 186 -9.34 8.33 -10.98
CA ASP A 186 -10.52 7.64 -10.48
C ASP A 186 -10.07 6.52 -9.53
N ARG A 187 -11.02 5.75 -8.99
CA ARG A 187 -10.72 4.71 -8.00
C ARG A 187 -10.09 3.44 -8.58
N ASN A 188 -10.00 3.28 -9.91
CA ASN A 188 -9.38 2.09 -10.46
C ASN A 188 -7.86 2.17 -10.26
N PRO A 189 -7.22 1.20 -9.58
CA PRO A 189 -5.78 1.21 -9.37
C PRO A 189 -5.03 1.06 -10.70
N ARG A 190 -3.98 1.86 -10.90
CA ARG A 190 -3.10 1.79 -12.08
C ARG A 190 -1.64 1.88 -11.69
N ARG A 191 -0.82 1.11 -12.40
CA ARG A 191 0.63 1.16 -12.33
C ARG A 191 1.21 1.53 -13.69
N PHE A 192 2.08 2.53 -13.69
CA PHE A 192 2.76 3.04 -14.86
C PHE A 192 4.21 2.53 -14.84
N TYR A 193 4.49 1.54 -15.66
CA TYR A 193 5.83 0.99 -15.80
C TYR A 193 6.69 1.83 -16.75
N LEU A 194 7.95 2.03 -16.38
CA LEU A 194 8.96 2.70 -17.22
C LEU A 194 9.74 1.71 -18.10
N ALA A 195 9.57 0.41 -17.90
CA ALA A 195 10.28 -0.62 -18.65
C ALA A 195 9.46 -1.91 -18.73
N GLY A 196 9.89 -2.83 -19.60
CA GLY A 196 9.25 -4.14 -19.79
C GLY A 196 7.94 -4.07 -20.57
N ASN A 197 7.27 -5.22 -20.67
CA ASN A 197 5.92 -5.31 -21.23
C ASN A 197 4.95 -5.85 -20.17
N PRO A 198 4.44 -4.98 -19.28
CA PRO A 198 3.65 -5.43 -18.13
C PRO A 198 2.23 -5.86 -18.52
N GLU A 199 1.70 -6.82 -17.76
CA GLU A 199 0.27 -7.15 -17.74
C GLU A 199 -0.48 -6.19 -16.80
N ASP A 200 -1.82 -6.12 -16.88
CA ASP A 200 -2.59 -5.30 -15.94
C ASP A 200 -2.77 -6.08 -14.62
N GLU A 201 -2.25 -5.51 -13.53
CA GLU A 201 -2.22 -6.15 -12.21
C GLU A 201 -3.58 -6.22 -11.51
N PHE A 202 -4.58 -5.48 -11.97
CA PHE A 202 -5.89 -5.38 -11.31
C PHE A 202 -7.08 -5.69 -12.23
N ASN A 203 -6.88 -5.80 -13.55
CA ASN A 203 -7.93 -6.16 -14.51
C ASN A 203 -7.58 -7.37 -15.36
N GLN A 204 -8.11 -8.55 -15.02
CA GLN A 204 -7.99 -9.74 -15.88
C GLN A 204 -8.81 -9.64 -17.18
N GLN A 205 -9.93 -8.92 -17.20
CA GLN A 205 -10.88 -8.90 -18.32
C GLN A 205 -10.66 -7.78 -19.35
N GLN A 206 -9.90 -6.73 -19.04
CA GLN A 206 -9.60 -5.63 -20.00
C GLN A 206 -8.31 -5.82 -20.79
N GLY A 207 -7.43 -6.74 -20.39
CA GLY A 207 -6.19 -7.05 -21.10
C GLY A 207 -6.41 -7.44 -22.56
N GLU A 208 -7.52 -8.15 -22.85
CA GLU A 208 -7.90 -8.53 -24.22
C GLU A 208 -8.60 -7.40 -24.99
N GLY A 209 -9.49 -6.64 -24.35
CA GLY A 209 -10.26 -5.58 -25.01
C GLY A 209 -9.45 -4.34 -25.39
N ILE A 210 -8.52 -3.90 -24.52
CA ILE A 210 -7.67 -2.73 -24.79
C ILE A 210 -6.64 -3.05 -25.89
N SER A 211 -6.12 -4.28 -25.93
CA SER A 211 -5.20 -4.71 -26.98
C SER A 211 -5.93 -4.88 -28.33
N GLU A 212 -7.20 -5.30 -28.37
CA GLU A 212 -8.02 -5.26 -29.59
C GLU A 212 -8.33 -3.84 -30.09
N GLN A 213 -8.63 -2.91 -29.19
CA GLN A 213 -8.93 -1.53 -29.57
C GLN A 213 -7.69 -0.77 -30.08
N ARG A 214 -6.50 -1.06 -29.52
CA ARG A 214 -5.21 -0.57 -30.03
C ARG A 214 -4.79 -1.20 -31.36
N ARG A 215 -5.19 -2.44 -31.65
CA ARG A 215 -5.00 -3.08 -32.97
C ARG A 215 -5.76 -2.34 -34.08
N HIS A 216 -6.92 -1.77 -33.78
CA HIS A 216 -7.73 -1.06 -34.77
C HIS A 216 -7.24 0.37 -35.11
N SER A 217 -6.43 1.01 -34.25
CA SER A 217 -5.96 2.38 -34.51
C SER A 217 -4.66 2.47 -35.31
N GLY A 218 -3.98 1.34 -35.60
CA GLY A 218 -2.77 1.29 -36.43
C GLY A 218 -1.57 2.09 -35.89
N GLN A 219 -1.62 2.56 -34.63
CA GLN A 219 -0.64 3.48 -34.05
C GLN A 219 0.00 2.99 -32.73
N GLY A 220 -0.32 1.78 -32.27
CA GLY A 220 0.18 1.25 -30.99
C GLY A 220 1.17 0.09 -31.15
N SER A 221 2.32 0.18 -30.50
CA SER A 221 3.14 -0.98 -30.13
C SER A 221 2.32 -1.91 -29.22
N ASN A 222 2.49 -3.24 -29.32
CA ASN A 222 1.89 -4.26 -28.42
C ASN A 222 2.46 -4.22 -27.00
N ASN A 223 3.05 -3.09 -26.59
CA ASN A 223 3.83 -2.95 -25.38
C ASN A 223 3.19 -1.94 -24.42
N ASN A 224 3.23 -2.24 -23.12
CA ASN A 224 2.41 -1.56 -22.10
C ASN A 224 3.21 -0.65 -21.14
N ASN A 225 4.51 -0.46 -21.34
CA ASN A 225 5.24 0.60 -20.62
C ASN A 225 4.91 2.00 -21.16
N ILE A 226 5.19 3.04 -20.36
CA ILE A 226 4.83 4.43 -20.72
C ILE A 226 5.53 4.92 -21.99
N PHE A 227 6.77 4.49 -22.25
CA PHE A 227 7.54 4.92 -23.41
C PHE A 227 6.94 4.40 -24.72
N ALA A 228 6.29 3.23 -24.68
CA ALA A 228 5.63 2.62 -25.83
C ALA A 228 4.50 3.49 -26.42
N GLY A 229 3.95 4.43 -25.65
CA GLY A 229 2.95 5.38 -26.10
C GLY A 229 3.49 6.58 -26.90
N PHE A 230 4.80 6.84 -26.87
CA PHE A 230 5.40 7.96 -27.60
C PHE A 230 5.78 7.59 -29.03
N ASN A 231 5.81 8.59 -29.92
CA ASN A 231 6.41 8.42 -31.24
C ASN A 231 7.91 8.14 -31.09
N THR A 232 8.40 7.06 -31.71
CA THR A 232 9.79 6.61 -31.55
C THR A 232 10.82 7.66 -32.00
N SER A 233 10.56 8.40 -33.08
CA SER A 233 11.48 9.45 -33.56
C SER A 233 11.53 10.63 -32.59
N LEU A 234 10.36 11.10 -32.13
CA LEU A 234 10.31 12.19 -31.15
C LEU A 234 10.95 11.80 -29.81
N LEU A 235 10.79 10.54 -29.39
CA LEU A 235 11.43 10.03 -28.19
C LEU A 235 12.95 9.93 -28.34
N ALA A 236 13.43 9.46 -29.50
CA ALA A 236 14.85 9.44 -29.84
C ALA A 236 15.45 10.85 -29.83
N ASP A 237 14.76 11.81 -30.44
CA ASP A 237 15.17 13.22 -30.46
C ASP A 237 15.19 13.82 -29.05
N ALA A 238 14.15 13.58 -28.24
CA ALA A 238 14.04 14.11 -26.87
C ALA A 238 15.11 13.57 -25.92
N LEU A 239 15.47 12.28 -26.06
CA LEU A 239 16.52 11.64 -25.27
C LEU A 239 17.92 11.83 -25.87
N ASN A 240 18.01 12.40 -27.09
CA ASN A 240 19.24 12.53 -27.87
C ASN A 240 19.97 11.19 -28.04
N VAL A 241 19.24 10.16 -28.45
CA VAL A 241 19.74 8.79 -28.70
C VAL A 241 19.35 8.32 -30.09
N ASP A 242 19.93 7.22 -30.55
CA ASP A 242 19.52 6.61 -31.81
C ASP A 242 18.13 5.96 -31.71
N ILE A 243 17.48 5.81 -32.87
CA ILE A 243 16.14 5.24 -32.98
C ILE A 243 16.07 3.81 -32.45
N GLU A 244 17.12 2.99 -32.57
CA GLU A 244 17.13 1.62 -32.04
C GLU A 244 17.15 1.62 -30.51
N THR A 245 17.91 2.53 -29.89
CA THR A 245 17.87 2.73 -28.43
C THR A 245 16.49 3.17 -27.96
N ALA A 246 15.83 4.08 -28.68
CA ALA A 246 14.44 4.44 -28.41
C ALA A 246 13.48 3.23 -28.54
N ARG A 247 13.64 2.37 -29.56
CA ARG A 247 12.83 1.14 -29.71
C ARG A 247 13.04 0.15 -28.55
N LYS A 248 14.27 0.05 -28.02
CA LYS A 248 14.60 -0.82 -26.89
C LYS A 248 13.88 -0.38 -25.60
N ILE A 249 13.88 0.91 -25.27
CA ILE A 249 13.18 1.41 -24.07
C ILE A 249 11.65 1.31 -24.21
N GLN A 250 11.13 1.38 -25.44
CA GLN A 250 9.73 1.08 -25.74
C GLN A 250 9.40 -0.42 -25.63
N GLY A 251 10.42 -1.27 -25.48
CA GLY A 251 10.30 -2.72 -25.36
C GLY A 251 9.90 -3.44 -26.66
N GLN A 252 10.01 -2.80 -27.83
CA GLN A 252 9.58 -3.38 -29.11
C GLN A 252 10.36 -4.65 -29.51
N ASN A 253 11.56 -4.85 -28.95
CA ASN A 253 12.44 -5.98 -29.25
C ASN A 253 12.49 -7.03 -28.11
N VAL A 254 11.65 -6.89 -27.08
CA VAL A 254 11.66 -7.76 -25.90
C VAL A 254 10.38 -8.58 -25.88
N GLU A 255 10.36 -9.65 -26.66
CA GLU A 255 9.38 -10.71 -26.45
C GLU A 255 9.64 -11.29 -25.04
N THR A 256 8.60 -11.41 -24.21
CA THR A 256 8.52 -12.17 -22.95
C THR A 256 8.99 -11.58 -21.61
N ARG A 257 9.61 -10.39 -21.51
CA ARG A 257 9.97 -9.84 -20.18
C ARG A 257 8.84 -9.01 -19.56
N SER A 258 8.14 -9.64 -18.60
CA SER A 258 7.08 -9.05 -17.78
C SER A 258 7.68 -8.07 -16.73
N GLN A 259 6.95 -7.84 -15.64
CA GLN A 259 7.19 -6.80 -14.64
C GLN A 259 8.33 -7.12 -13.68
N ILE A 260 8.69 -8.40 -13.51
CA ILE A 260 9.80 -8.84 -12.66
C ILE A 260 10.76 -9.67 -13.52
N VAL A 261 11.97 -9.14 -13.73
CA VAL A 261 12.97 -9.73 -14.62
C VAL A 261 14.11 -10.34 -13.83
N ARG A 262 14.79 -11.33 -14.43
CA ARG A 262 16.03 -11.86 -13.84
C ARG A 262 17.19 -10.96 -14.22
N VAL A 263 18.02 -10.64 -13.24
CA VAL A 263 19.25 -9.90 -13.47
C VAL A 263 20.35 -10.89 -13.85
N GLU A 264 20.97 -10.68 -15.02
CA GLU A 264 22.18 -11.39 -15.39
C GLU A 264 23.39 -10.81 -14.63
N GLY A 265 24.09 -11.66 -13.86
CA GLY A 265 25.21 -11.22 -13.02
C GLY A 265 24.78 -10.73 -11.63
N LYS A 266 25.50 -9.76 -11.08
CA LYS A 266 25.17 -9.13 -9.79
C LYS A 266 25.01 -7.62 -9.98
N LEU A 267 23.88 -7.07 -9.56
CA LEU A 267 23.76 -5.62 -9.37
C LEU A 267 24.60 -5.22 -8.16
N VAL A 268 25.68 -4.48 -8.38
CA VAL A 268 26.57 -4.01 -7.32
C VAL A 268 26.04 -2.68 -6.80
N PHE A 269 25.45 -2.70 -5.61
CA PHE A 269 25.07 -1.48 -4.89
C PHE A 269 26.16 -1.12 -3.90
N LEU A 270 26.66 0.11 -3.97
CA LEU A 270 27.53 0.61 -2.91
C LEU A 270 26.70 1.04 -1.73
N HIS A 271 27.18 0.63 -0.58
CA HIS A 271 26.71 1.04 0.71
C HIS A 271 27.91 1.64 1.45
N PRO A 272 27.72 2.72 2.24
CA PRO A 272 28.70 3.09 3.25
C PRO A 272 29.07 1.86 4.08
N PRO A 273 30.35 1.55 4.33
CA PRO A 273 30.72 0.38 5.11
C PRO A 273 30.08 0.44 6.50
N ILE A 274 29.54 -0.68 6.99
CA ILE A 274 29.06 -0.81 8.37
C ILE A 274 30.28 -0.69 9.29
N ARG A 275 30.50 0.48 9.88
CA ARG A 275 31.59 0.70 10.85
C ARG A 275 31.09 0.37 12.26
N SER A 276 31.91 -0.31 13.04
CA SER A 276 31.62 -0.56 14.46
C SER A 276 31.60 0.76 15.24
N HIS A 277 30.67 0.94 16.19
CA HIS A 277 30.53 2.15 17.04
C HIS A 277 31.85 2.66 17.66
N ALA A 278 32.81 1.78 17.95
CA ALA A 278 34.12 2.16 18.47
C ALA A 278 34.96 3.04 17.52
N GLN A 279 34.69 2.99 16.20
CA GLN A 279 35.39 3.80 15.20
C GLN A 279 34.74 5.18 14.98
N GLU A 280 33.42 5.31 15.23
CA GLU A 280 32.71 6.60 15.12
C GLU A 280 33.16 7.60 16.21
N THR A 281 33.46 7.11 17.41
CA THR A 281 33.86 7.97 18.54
C THR A 281 35.24 8.63 18.34
N GLN A 282 36.12 8.02 17.54
CA GLN A 282 37.46 8.57 17.28
C GLN A 282 37.48 9.62 16.15
N GLN A 283 36.59 9.51 15.15
CA GLN A 283 36.48 10.52 14.08
C GLN A 283 35.61 11.73 14.47
N GLY A 284 34.58 11.53 15.31
CA GLY A 284 33.74 12.63 15.81
C GLY A 284 34.50 13.69 16.63
N GLN A 285 35.70 13.39 17.12
CA GLN A 285 36.57 14.36 17.81
C GLN A 285 37.49 15.13 16.86
N GLN A 286 37.70 14.68 15.62
CA GLN A 286 38.51 15.39 14.62
C GLN A 286 37.68 16.33 13.73
N GLU A 287 36.38 16.08 13.57
CA GLU A 287 35.49 16.91 12.72
C GLU A 287 34.92 18.16 13.44
N GLN A 288 35.12 18.31 14.75
CA GLN A 288 34.62 19.46 15.53
C GLN A 288 35.42 20.77 15.37
N GLN A 289 36.51 20.80 14.57
CA GLN A 289 37.30 22.02 14.37
C GLN A 289 36.98 22.79 13.07
N GLY A 290 35.91 22.45 12.34
CA GLY A 290 35.64 23.03 11.02
C GLY A 290 34.21 23.40 10.67
N GLN A 291 33.24 23.45 11.58
CA GLN A 291 31.86 23.82 11.23
C GLN A 291 31.62 25.33 11.33
N GLN A 292 31.96 26.05 10.26
CA GLN A 292 31.26 27.28 9.90
C GLN A 292 29.86 26.92 9.42
N GLY A 293 28.85 27.68 9.85
CA GLY A 293 27.43 27.41 9.61
C GLY A 293 27.09 27.32 8.13
N TYR A 294 26.88 26.10 7.64
CA TYR A 294 26.12 25.83 6.44
C TYR A 294 24.67 25.59 6.87
N GLU A 295 23.73 26.36 6.30
CA GLU A 295 22.32 26.00 6.37
C GLU A 295 22.11 24.74 5.52
N ASN A 296 21.30 23.79 6.00
CA ASN A 296 21.09 22.52 5.31
C ASN A 296 20.47 22.71 3.91
N GLY A 297 20.99 21.99 2.92
CA GLY A 297 20.48 21.98 1.55
C GLY A 297 19.19 21.17 1.35
N LEU A 298 18.65 21.15 0.12
CA LEU A 298 17.50 20.30 -0.23
C LEU A 298 17.84 18.81 -0.14
N GLU A 299 19.07 18.47 -0.52
CA GLU A 299 19.67 17.15 -0.46
C GLU A 299 19.73 16.58 0.96
N GLU A 300 19.89 17.45 1.97
CA GLU A 300 19.95 17.07 3.39
C GLU A 300 18.58 17.09 4.08
N THR A 301 17.59 17.75 3.48
CA THR A 301 16.25 17.95 4.06
C THR A 301 15.18 17.16 3.30
N LEU A 302 14.56 17.79 2.29
CA LEU A 302 13.42 17.22 1.55
C LEU A 302 13.79 15.95 0.79
N CYS A 303 14.97 15.92 0.18
CA CYS A 303 15.44 14.79 -0.61
C CYS A 303 15.92 13.60 0.23
N ASN A 304 16.10 13.79 1.53
CA ASN A 304 16.46 12.74 2.48
C ASN A 304 15.32 12.40 3.43
N ILE A 305 14.08 12.70 3.05
CA ILE A 305 12.89 12.36 3.83
C ILE A 305 12.85 10.86 4.18
N ALA A 306 12.46 10.57 5.42
CA ALA A 306 12.29 9.20 5.89
C ALA A 306 11.11 8.55 5.17
N LEU A 307 11.40 7.54 4.36
CA LEU A 307 10.43 6.74 3.60
C LEU A 307 10.36 5.30 4.10
N LYS A 308 11.14 4.92 5.11
CA LYS A 308 11.18 3.56 5.65
C LYS A 308 11.23 3.63 7.18
N GLU A 309 10.52 2.73 7.83
CA GLU A 309 10.60 2.47 9.27
C GLU A 309 10.63 0.96 9.54
N TYR A 310 11.30 0.53 10.61
CA TYR A 310 11.34 -0.88 11.00
C TYR A 310 10.29 -1.16 12.08
N LEU A 311 9.20 -1.84 11.70
CA LEU A 311 8.11 -2.22 12.61
C LEU A 311 8.30 -3.60 13.26
N GLY A 312 9.27 -4.40 12.80
CA GLY A 312 9.53 -5.73 13.34
C GLY A 312 10.13 -5.76 14.75
N ASP A 313 10.67 -4.65 15.27
CA ASP A 313 11.37 -4.65 16.57
C ASP A 313 10.42 -4.85 17.76
N PRO A 314 10.55 -5.95 18.53
CA PRO A 314 9.75 -6.13 19.74
C PRO A 314 10.02 -5.08 20.81
N ARG A 315 11.20 -4.42 20.79
CA ARG A 315 11.58 -3.37 21.75
C ARG A 315 10.89 -2.04 21.48
N ARG A 316 10.32 -1.86 20.28
CA ARG A 316 9.58 -0.66 19.85
C ARG A 316 8.07 -0.79 20.12
N ALA A 317 7.65 -1.79 20.90
CA ALA A 317 6.24 -2.00 21.18
C ALA A 317 5.64 -0.83 21.96
N ASP A 318 4.65 -0.17 21.34
CA ASP A 318 3.86 0.90 21.97
C ASP A 318 2.91 0.31 23.02
N ILE A 319 2.44 -0.91 22.77
CA ILE A 319 1.60 -1.66 23.68
C ILE A 319 2.20 -3.05 23.84
N TYR A 320 2.47 -3.44 25.08
CA TYR A 320 2.98 -4.76 25.41
C TYR A 320 2.32 -5.31 26.67
N THR A 321 1.85 -6.55 26.59
CA THR A 321 1.37 -7.33 27.73
C THR A 321 2.12 -8.66 27.74
N PRO A 322 2.94 -8.95 28.77
CA PRO A 322 3.88 -10.08 28.75
C PRO A 322 3.28 -11.46 28.49
N GLN A 323 2.02 -11.68 28.84
CA GLN A 323 1.34 -12.97 28.66
C GLN A 323 0.37 -12.98 27.48
N ALA A 324 0.32 -11.90 26.69
CA ALA A 324 -0.70 -11.72 25.67
C ALA A 324 -0.14 -11.26 24.31
N GLY A 325 0.88 -10.40 24.28
CA GLY A 325 1.47 -9.98 23.01
C GLY A 325 1.87 -8.51 22.96
N ARG A 326 2.12 -8.03 21.75
CA ARG A 326 2.59 -6.67 21.45
C ARG A 326 1.89 -6.06 20.24
N ILE A 327 1.81 -4.73 20.21
CA ILE A 327 1.40 -3.93 19.06
C ILE A 327 2.40 -2.78 18.89
N ASN A 328 2.84 -2.57 17.66
CA ASN A 328 3.67 -1.44 17.24
C ASN A 328 2.87 -0.62 16.23
N VAL A 329 2.66 0.66 16.50
CA VAL A 329 1.90 1.60 15.67
C VAL A 329 2.86 2.46 14.88
N LEU A 330 2.46 2.83 13.66
CA LEU A 330 3.15 3.75 12.77
C LEU A 330 2.20 4.87 12.35
N ASN A 331 2.54 6.12 12.64
CA ASN A 331 1.79 7.29 12.18
C ASN A 331 2.72 8.49 11.93
N SER A 332 2.16 9.68 11.72
CA SER A 332 2.96 10.88 11.42
C SER A 332 3.90 11.34 12.54
N ASN A 333 3.79 10.80 13.76
CA ASN A 333 4.78 11.04 14.82
C ASN A 333 6.07 10.25 14.59
N ASP A 334 5.99 9.07 13.94
CA ASP A 334 7.14 8.27 13.52
C ASP A 334 7.69 8.77 12.18
N MET A 335 6.80 8.97 11.21
CA MET A 335 7.14 9.31 9.82
C MET A 335 6.31 10.50 9.34
N PRO A 336 6.82 11.74 9.39
CA PRO A 336 6.04 12.95 9.09
C PRO A 336 5.31 12.95 7.75
N ILE A 337 5.84 12.23 6.75
CA ILE A 337 5.21 12.10 5.42
C ILE A 337 3.81 11.48 5.49
N LEU A 338 3.53 10.62 6.48
CA LEU A 338 2.23 9.97 6.66
C LEU A 338 1.09 10.96 6.90
N ARG A 339 1.38 12.15 7.44
CA ARG A 339 0.39 13.23 7.58
C ARG A 339 -0.13 13.68 6.21
N HIS A 340 0.76 13.84 5.24
CA HIS A 340 0.40 14.27 3.89
C HIS A 340 -0.31 13.15 3.13
N LEU A 341 0.04 11.91 3.39
CA LEU A 341 -0.60 10.77 2.73
C LEU A 341 -1.92 10.36 3.41
N SER A 342 -2.20 10.82 4.63
CA SER A 342 -3.36 10.40 5.43
C SER A 342 -3.42 8.87 5.60
N LEU A 343 -2.28 8.27 5.97
CA LEU A 343 -2.16 6.83 6.17
C LEU A 343 -1.45 6.53 7.50
N SER A 344 -1.76 5.38 8.09
CA SER A 344 -1.02 4.82 9.22
C SER A 344 -0.99 3.30 9.10
N ALA A 345 -0.22 2.63 9.94
CA ALA A 345 -0.18 1.18 10.01
C ALA A 345 0.04 0.72 11.45
N GLU A 346 -0.22 -0.56 11.71
CA GLU A 346 0.22 -1.21 12.94
C GLU A 346 0.63 -2.66 12.65
N THR A 347 1.63 -3.14 13.38
CA THR A 347 1.93 -4.59 13.43
C THR A 347 1.56 -5.10 14.80
N GLY A 348 1.01 -6.31 14.86
CA GLY A 348 0.70 -6.96 16.12
C GLY A 348 1.18 -8.40 16.12
N PHE A 349 1.58 -8.85 17.30
CA PHE A 349 1.84 -10.25 17.57
C PHE A 349 1.14 -10.67 18.87
N LEU A 350 0.04 -11.40 18.72
CA LEU A 350 -0.74 -11.96 19.83
C LEU A 350 -0.23 -13.38 20.12
N TYR A 351 0.03 -13.67 21.39
CA TYR A 351 0.35 -15.01 21.84
C TYR A 351 -0.89 -15.91 21.85
N ASN A 352 -0.69 -17.21 22.00
CA ASN A 352 -1.77 -18.17 22.02
C ASN A 352 -2.88 -17.76 23.01
N ASN A 353 -4.14 -17.83 22.57
CA ASN A 353 -5.34 -17.42 23.30
C ASN A 353 -5.43 -15.95 23.71
N ALA A 354 -4.46 -15.11 23.36
CA ALA A 354 -4.53 -13.69 23.62
C ALA A 354 -5.62 -13.02 22.76
N ILE A 355 -6.16 -11.93 23.28
CA ILE A 355 -7.28 -11.21 22.67
C ILE A 355 -6.82 -9.79 22.35
N TYR A 356 -7.02 -9.34 21.11
CA TYR A 356 -7.07 -7.92 20.83
C TYR A 356 -8.44 -7.43 21.33
N SER A 357 -8.41 -6.56 22.34
CA SER A 357 -9.61 -6.01 22.97
C SER A 357 -10.65 -5.58 21.93
N PRO A 358 -11.93 -5.93 22.12
CA PRO A 358 -12.99 -5.50 21.21
C PRO A 358 -12.95 -3.98 21.06
N HIS A 359 -12.94 -3.48 19.84
CA HIS A 359 -12.79 -2.05 19.57
C HIS A 359 -13.44 -1.65 18.24
N TRP A 360 -13.48 -0.35 17.96
CA TRP A 360 -13.78 0.17 16.63
C TRP A 360 -12.80 1.28 16.26
N ASN A 361 -12.55 1.46 14.96
CA ASN A 361 -11.74 2.54 14.42
C ASN A 361 -12.60 3.80 14.20
N LEU A 362 -12.20 4.95 14.78
CA LEU A 362 -13.00 6.18 14.74
C LEU A 362 -13.01 6.88 13.38
N PHE A 363 -11.86 6.92 12.70
CA PHE A 363 -11.64 7.76 11.51
C PHE A 363 -11.01 7.02 10.33
N ALA A 364 -10.86 5.70 10.43
CA ALA A 364 -10.13 4.90 9.44
C ALA A 364 -10.86 3.58 9.16
N HIS A 365 -10.72 3.08 7.93
CA HIS A 365 -10.81 1.66 7.65
C HIS A 365 -9.50 0.99 8.07
N GLU A 366 -9.55 -0.29 8.43
CA GLU A 366 -8.39 -1.07 8.82
C GLU A 366 -8.30 -2.35 7.98
N VAL A 367 -7.20 -2.52 7.27
CA VAL A 367 -6.96 -3.61 6.32
C VAL A 367 -5.89 -4.52 6.88
N PHE A 368 -6.28 -5.71 7.34
CA PHE A 368 -5.39 -6.69 7.95
C PHE A 368 -4.84 -7.64 6.90
N TYR A 369 -3.54 -7.91 6.93
CA TYR A 369 -2.90 -9.04 6.30
C TYR A 369 -2.28 -9.94 7.38
N VAL A 370 -2.62 -11.23 7.34
CA VAL A 370 -2.11 -12.22 8.30
C VAL A 370 -0.73 -12.69 7.87
N ILE A 371 0.29 -12.35 8.65
CA ILE A 371 1.69 -12.69 8.40
C ILE A 371 1.98 -14.12 8.82
N ARG A 372 1.46 -14.54 9.99
CA ARG A 372 1.73 -15.87 10.55
C ARG A 372 0.65 -16.29 11.56
N GLY A 373 0.37 -17.58 11.59
CA GLY A 373 -0.58 -18.19 12.53
C GLY A 373 -2.04 -17.90 12.18
N SER A 374 -2.91 -17.87 13.19
CA SER A 374 -4.36 -17.74 12.99
C SER A 374 -5.11 -17.14 14.19
N ALA A 375 -6.24 -16.51 13.89
CA ALA A 375 -7.13 -15.92 14.89
C ALA A 375 -8.61 -16.12 14.53
N ARG A 376 -9.47 -16.28 15.54
CA ARG A 376 -10.92 -16.09 15.37
C ARG A 376 -11.20 -14.59 15.34
N VAL A 377 -11.84 -14.11 14.28
CA VAL A 377 -12.17 -12.70 14.08
C VAL A 377 -13.67 -12.54 13.93
N GLN A 378 -14.23 -11.61 14.69
CA GLN A 378 -15.62 -11.17 14.55
C GLN A 378 -15.64 -9.68 14.18
N VAL A 379 -16.40 -9.31 13.15
CA VAL A 379 -16.64 -7.92 12.75
C VAL A 379 -18.14 -7.66 12.78
N VAL A 380 -18.56 -6.60 13.47
CA VAL A 380 -19.96 -6.27 13.76
C VAL A 380 -20.31 -4.90 13.16
N ASN A 381 -21.41 -4.84 12.41
CA ASN A 381 -21.90 -3.61 11.77
C ASN A 381 -22.79 -2.75 12.70
N ASP A 382 -23.34 -1.66 12.16
CA ASP A 382 -24.22 -0.72 12.86
C ASP A 382 -25.57 -1.32 13.29
N LYS A 383 -25.95 -2.47 12.74
CA LYS A 383 -27.16 -3.23 13.12
C LYS A 383 -26.89 -4.24 14.24
N GLY A 384 -25.64 -4.39 14.68
CA GLY A 384 -25.23 -5.43 15.64
C GLY A 384 -25.11 -6.82 15.02
N GLU A 385 -25.06 -6.92 13.68
CA GLU A 385 -24.90 -8.19 12.96
C GLU A 385 -23.41 -8.49 12.79
N ALA A 386 -23.00 -9.72 13.09
CA ALA A 386 -21.65 -10.19 12.82
C ALA A 386 -21.49 -10.45 11.31
N VAL A 387 -20.96 -9.45 10.60
CA VAL A 387 -20.73 -9.50 9.15
C VAL A 387 -19.46 -10.30 8.79
N LEU A 388 -18.55 -10.51 9.73
CA LEU A 388 -17.48 -11.52 9.66
C LEU A 388 -17.51 -12.32 10.96
N ASP A 389 -17.45 -13.64 10.88
CA ASP A 389 -17.21 -14.52 12.04
C ASP A 389 -16.47 -15.78 11.57
N ASP A 390 -15.15 -15.66 11.44
CA ASP A 390 -14.33 -16.72 10.84
C ASP A 390 -12.95 -16.86 11.49
N GLU A 391 -12.29 -17.98 11.25
CA GLU A 391 -10.88 -18.18 11.57
C GLU A 391 -10.00 -17.71 10.40
N VAL A 392 -9.30 -16.60 10.60
CA VAL A 392 -8.37 -16.05 9.61
C VAL A 392 -7.00 -16.70 9.77
N ARG A 393 -6.31 -16.94 8.65
CA ARG A 393 -5.05 -17.68 8.55
C ARG A 393 -4.00 -16.92 7.74
N GLU A 394 -2.74 -17.32 7.91
CA GLU A 394 -1.59 -16.81 7.15
C GLU A 394 -1.88 -16.65 5.65
N GLY A 395 -1.48 -15.51 5.08
CA GLY A 395 -1.65 -15.19 3.67
C GLY A 395 -3.00 -14.59 3.29
N GLN A 396 -3.98 -14.60 4.21
CA GLN A 396 -5.29 -13.98 3.99
C GLN A 396 -5.27 -12.48 4.35
N LEU A 397 -6.17 -11.74 3.70
CA LEU A 397 -6.48 -10.34 3.96
C LEU A 397 -7.96 -10.19 4.29
N PHE A 398 -8.28 -9.35 5.29
CA PHE A 398 -9.65 -8.93 5.59
C PHE A 398 -9.71 -7.44 5.96
N ILE A 399 -10.89 -6.84 5.83
CA ILE A 399 -11.10 -5.41 6.03
C ILE A 399 -12.09 -5.21 7.17
N VAL A 400 -11.77 -4.29 8.08
CA VAL A 400 -12.67 -3.77 9.11
C VAL A 400 -13.06 -2.35 8.70
N PRO A 401 -14.30 -2.12 8.25
CA PRO A 401 -14.73 -0.78 7.90
C PRO A 401 -14.76 0.14 9.13
N GLN A 402 -14.65 1.45 8.90
CA GLN A 402 -14.74 2.46 9.95
C GLN A 402 -15.98 2.23 10.83
N ASN A 403 -15.82 2.44 12.14
CA ASN A 403 -16.83 2.26 13.18
C ASN A 403 -17.43 0.85 13.35
N HIS A 404 -17.04 -0.14 12.55
CA HIS A 404 -17.42 -1.52 12.82
C HIS A 404 -16.68 -2.01 14.07
N GLY A 405 -17.39 -2.75 14.92
CA GLY A 405 -16.79 -3.40 16.07
C GLY A 405 -15.98 -4.61 15.62
N VAL A 406 -14.74 -4.75 16.07
CA VAL A 406 -13.89 -5.91 15.78
C VAL A 406 -13.41 -6.55 17.08
N LEU A 407 -13.44 -7.88 17.13
CA LEU A 407 -12.88 -8.70 18.20
C LEU A 407 -11.99 -9.78 17.56
N GLN A 408 -10.79 -9.95 18.11
CA GLN A 408 -9.83 -10.93 17.59
C GLN A 408 -9.25 -11.74 18.74
N LYS A 409 -9.22 -13.07 18.59
CA LYS A 409 -8.56 -13.97 19.53
C LYS A 409 -7.63 -14.90 18.78
N ALA A 410 -6.35 -14.90 19.15
CA ALA A 410 -5.39 -15.86 18.62
C ALA A 410 -5.82 -17.29 18.97
N VAL A 411 -5.85 -18.18 17.99
CA VAL A 411 -6.23 -19.60 18.16
C VAL A 411 -5.07 -20.56 17.92
N ASP A 412 -4.02 -20.09 17.22
CA ASP A 412 -2.83 -20.88 16.95
C ASP A 412 -1.88 -20.94 18.15
N ASN A 413 -1.24 -22.10 18.34
CA ASN A 413 -0.11 -22.22 19.26
C ASN A 413 1.11 -21.38 18.81
N GLN A 414 1.21 -21.07 17.52
CA GLN A 414 2.22 -20.16 16.96
C GLN A 414 1.91 -18.68 17.19
N GLY A 415 0.73 -18.36 17.74
CA GLY A 415 0.23 -17.00 17.91
C GLY A 415 -0.47 -16.46 16.66
N PHE A 416 -0.69 -15.16 16.63
CA PHE A 416 -1.29 -14.43 15.50
C PHE A 416 -0.48 -13.17 15.23
N GLU A 417 0.21 -13.16 14.09
CA GLU A 417 1.04 -12.05 13.63
C GLU A 417 0.43 -11.40 12.40
N TYR A 418 0.29 -10.08 12.40
CA TYR A 418 -0.37 -9.34 11.34
C TYR A 418 0.27 -7.96 11.10
N ILE A 419 0.06 -7.44 9.90
CA ILE A 419 0.18 -6.02 9.56
C ILE A 419 -1.24 -5.51 9.25
N ALA A 420 -1.61 -4.38 9.84
CA ALA A 420 -2.85 -3.69 9.52
C ALA A 420 -2.54 -2.30 8.97
N PHE A 421 -3.10 -1.99 7.80
CA PHE A 421 -2.99 -0.67 7.18
C PHE A 421 -4.25 0.14 7.49
N LYS A 422 -4.10 1.42 7.81
CA LYS A 422 -5.21 2.31 8.18
C LYS A 422 -5.30 3.48 7.23
N THR A 423 -6.50 3.75 6.72
CA THR A 423 -6.79 4.77 5.70
C THR A 423 -6.90 6.19 6.28
N GLN A 424 -6.15 6.48 7.34
CA GLN A 424 -6.09 7.79 7.98
C GLN A 424 -4.78 7.92 8.76
N ASP A 425 -4.20 9.12 8.82
CA ASP A 425 -3.09 9.42 9.74
C ASP A 425 -3.58 9.43 11.19
N ASN A 426 -2.72 9.05 12.14
CA ASN A 426 -3.04 9.03 13.57
C ASN A 426 -4.38 8.32 13.86
N ALA A 427 -4.63 7.19 13.18
CA ALA A 427 -5.87 6.45 13.35
C ALA A 427 -6.06 6.02 14.81
N VAL A 428 -7.23 6.33 15.36
CA VAL A 428 -7.57 6.10 16.77
C VAL A 428 -8.61 5.00 16.89
N ILE A 429 -8.35 4.05 17.78
CA ILE A 429 -9.31 3.03 18.21
C ILE A 429 -10.02 3.44 19.50
N ASN A 430 -11.26 2.99 19.67
CA ASN A 430 -11.96 3.06 20.95
C ASN A 430 -12.25 1.64 21.45
N THR A 431 -11.66 1.28 22.60
CA THR A 431 -11.79 -0.07 23.16
C THR A 431 -13.10 -0.25 23.94
N MET A 432 -13.64 -1.46 23.93
CA MET A 432 -14.84 -1.86 24.68
C MET A 432 -14.48 -2.63 25.95
N ALA A 433 -13.31 -3.26 26.03
CA ALA A 433 -12.81 -3.91 27.23
C ALA A 433 -11.42 -3.40 27.64
N GLY A 434 -11.09 -3.51 28.93
CA GLY A 434 -9.81 -3.07 29.48
C GLY A 434 -9.81 -1.65 30.05
N ARG A 435 -8.64 -1.21 30.49
CA ARG A 435 -8.43 0.05 31.25
C ARG A 435 -8.73 1.32 30.45
N THR A 436 -8.65 1.25 29.13
CA THR A 436 -8.94 2.36 28.20
C THR A 436 -10.33 2.28 27.59
N SER A 437 -11.20 1.40 28.10
CA SER A 437 -12.50 1.15 27.48
C SER A 437 -13.53 2.26 27.66
N VAL A 438 -14.43 2.39 26.69
CA VAL A 438 -15.63 3.24 26.79
C VAL A 438 -16.49 2.88 28.01
N LEU A 439 -16.53 1.60 28.39
CA LEU A 439 -17.26 1.14 29.58
C LEU A 439 -16.70 1.77 30.87
N ARG A 440 -15.38 1.99 30.95
CA ARG A 440 -14.78 2.68 32.10
C ARG A 440 -15.12 4.17 32.17
N ALA A 441 -15.34 4.81 31.02
CA ALA A 441 -15.70 6.22 30.92
C ALA A 441 -17.15 6.51 31.36
N LEU A 442 -18.04 5.51 31.27
CA LEU A 442 -19.45 5.67 31.66
C LEU A 442 -19.65 5.55 33.20
N PRO A 443 -20.55 6.34 33.80
CA PRO A 443 -20.93 6.16 35.20
C PRO A 443 -21.52 4.78 35.47
N GLU A 444 -21.23 4.20 36.65
CA GLU A 444 -21.76 2.88 37.04
C GLU A 444 -23.29 2.82 36.97
N ASP A 445 -23.97 3.91 37.34
CA ASP A 445 -25.42 4.00 37.25
C ASP A 445 -25.94 3.99 35.82
N VAL A 446 -25.21 4.58 34.87
CA VAL A 446 -25.60 4.51 33.45
C VAL A 446 -25.51 3.07 32.96
N LEU A 447 -24.44 2.35 33.30
CA LEU A 447 -24.27 0.94 32.95
C LEU A 447 -25.33 0.05 33.61
N ALA A 448 -25.58 0.26 34.91
CA ALA A 448 -26.57 -0.50 35.69
C ALA A 448 -27.97 -0.37 35.09
N ASN A 449 -28.39 0.84 34.73
CA ASN A 449 -29.69 1.06 34.12
C ASN A 449 -29.74 0.61 32.65
N ALA A 450 -28.69 0.87 31.86
CA ALA A 450 -28.66 0.54 30.43
C ALA A 450 -28.65 -0.98 30.18
N TYR A 451 -27.90 -1.73 30.99
CA TYR A 451 -27.76 -3.18 30.86
C TYR A 451 -28.66 -3.96 31.83
N GLN A 452 -29.45 -3.28 32.67
CA GLN A 452 -30.29 -3.89 33.71
C GLN A 452 -29.50 -4.82 34.65
N ILE A 453 -28.33 -4.35 35.08
CA ILE A 453 -27.41 -5.07 35.98
C ILE A 453 -27.27 -4.34 37.32
N SER A 454 -26.82 -5.05 38.34
CA SER A 454 -26.48 -4.46 39.63
C SER A 454 -25.28 -3.50 39.52
N ARG A 455 -25.13 -2.59 40.50
CA ARG A 455 -23.93 -1.74 40.59
C ARG A 455 -22.64 -2.55 40.75
N GLU A 456 -22.72 -3.72 41.39
CA GLU A 456 -21.57 -4.61 41.55
C GLU A 456 -21.15 -5.23 40.21
N GLU A 457 -22.10 -5.74 39.41
CA GLU A 457 -21.83 -6.22 38.06
C GLU A 457 -21.31 -5.11 37.14
N ALA A 458 -21.85 -3.88 37.26
CA ALA A 458 -21.33 -2.72 36.53
C ALA A 458 -19.86 -2.44 36.90
N ARG A 459 -19.48 -2.54 38.18
CA ARG A 459 -18.06 -2.43 38.59
C ARG A 459 -17.21 -3.55 38.02
N LEU A 460 -17.70 -4.79 38.02
CA LEU A 460 -16.98 -5.92 37.43
C LEU A 460 -16.76 -5.67 35.93
N LEU A 461 -17.77 -5.22 35.20
CA LEU A 461 -17.66 -4.88 33.78
C LEU A 461 -16.58 -3.82 33.51
N LYS A 462 -16.47 -2.81 34.39
CA LYS A 462 -15.46 -1.74 34.28
C LYS A 462 -14.05 -2.18 34.66
N TYR A 463 -13.90 -3.04 35.66
CA TYR A 463 -12.61 -3.20 36.35
C TYR A 463 -12.08 -4.64 36.38
N ASN A 464 -12.80 -5.64 35.85
CA ASN A 464 -12.29 -7.01 35.85
C ASN A 464 -11.11 -7.23 34.87
N ARG A 465 -11.00 -6.39 33.83
CA ARG A 465 -9.84 -6.35 32.92
C ARG A 465 -8.95 -5.15 33.24
N GLN A 466 -7.70 -5.41 33.59
CA GLN A 466 -6.72 -4.40 34.00
C GLN A 466 -5.76 -4.01 32.88
N GLU A 467 -5.60 -4.88 31.89
CA GLU A 467 -4.88 -4.60 30.65
C GLU A 467 -5.62 -3.54 29.81
N THR A 468 -4.92 -2.93 28.85
CA THR A 468 -5.48 -1.87 27.99
C THR A 468 -6.08 -2.44 26.72
N VAL A 469 -5.22 -2.88 25.80
CA VAL A 469 -5.59 -3.24 24.42
C VAL A 469 -5.32 -4.71 24.13
N VAL A 470 -4.16 -5.22 24.54
CA VAL A 470 -3.78 -6.63 24.37
C VAL A 470 -4.10 -7.37 25.67
N LEU A 471 -5.03 -8.33 25.62
CA LEU A 471 -5.61 -8.96 26.80
C LEU A 471 -5.14 -10.41 26.94
N SER A 472 -4.76 -10.80 28.15
CA SER A 472 -4.38 -12.18 28.45
C SER A 472 -5.59 -13.11 28.50
N SER A 473 -5.41 -14.36 28.09
CA SER A 473 -6.45 -15.37 28.28
C SER A 473 -6.61 -15.65 29.77
N SER A 474 -7.83 -15.57 30.30
CA SER A 474 -8.13 -15.81 31.71
C SER A 474 -8.07 -17.29 32.13
N SER A 475 -7.56 -18.18 31.26
CA SER A 475 -7.42 -19.62 31.50
C SER A 475 -6.08 -20.03 32.10
N SER A 476 -5.25 -19.10 32.54
CA SER A 476 -4.04 -19.37 33.34
C SER A 476 -4.26 -18.97 34.80
N SER A 477 -5.10 -19.74 35.50
CA SER A 477 -5.18 -19.82 36.96
C SER A 477 -5.27 -21.27 37.37
#